data_AF-A0A9E0HSR5-F1
#
_entry.id   AF-A0A9E0HSR5-F1
#
_cell.length_a   1.000
_cell.length_b   1.000
_cell.length_c   1.000
_cell.angle_alpha   90.00
_cell.angle_beta   90.00
_cell.angle_gamma   90.00
#
_symmetry.space_group_name_H-M   'P 1'
#
loop_
_entity.id
_entity.type
_entity.pdbx_description
1 polymer ?
#
loop_
_entity_poly.entity_id
_entity_poly.type
_entity_poly.pdbx_seq_one_letter_code
_entity_poly.pdbx_strand_id
1 'polypeptide(L)' 'MQKHLEEIELELVARIYKEFLVKFNGNKSEFAKASNCSETTVRRVFRNEQRMTVDLFLRFCFALNKNINEIFEGIDILNK' A
#
# COMPACT_ATOMS: atom_id res chain seq x y z
N MET A 1 0.98 -20.44 6.37
CA MET A 1 1.52 -19.76 5.17
C MET A 1 0.51 -18.78 4.60
N GLN A 2 -0.67 -19.18 4.13
CA GLN A 2 -1.67 -18.23 3.59
C GLN A 2 -2.05 -17.11 4.57
N LYS A 3 -2.37 -17.46 5.83
CA LYS A 3 -2.67 -16.47 6.88
C LYS A 3 -1.49 -15.50 7.16
N HIS A 4 -0.25 -15.98 7.09
CA HIS A 4 0.95 -15.17 7.26
C HIS A 4 1.12 -14.16 6.12
N LEU A 5 0.86 -14.60 4.88
CA LEU A 5 0.88 -13.71 3.71
C LEU A 5 -0.23 -12.66 3.78
N GLU A 6 -1.42 -13.04 4.26
CA GLU A 6 -2.52 -12.09 4.51
C GLU A 6 -2.14 -11.04 5.57
N GLU A 7 -1.49 -11.45 6.67
CA GLU A 7 -0.98 -10.53 7.70
C GLU A 7 0.08 -9.57 7.13
N ILE A 8 0.99 -10.06 6.29
CA ILE A 8 1.99 -9.23 5.61
C ILE A 8 1.34 -8.22 4.65
N GLU A 9 0.36 -8.65 3.86
CA GLU A 9 -0.37 -7.75 2.95
C GLU A 9 -1.07 -6.63 3.72
N LEU A 10 -1.71 -6.96 4.86
CA LEU A 10 -2.37 -5.97 5.71
C LEU A 10 -1.36 -4.95 6.29
N GLU A 11 -0.20 -5.42 6.73
CA GLU A 11 0.86 -4.55 7.24
C GLU A 11 1.41 -3.62 6.14
N LEU A 12 1.64 -4.13 4.92
CA LEU A 12 2.05 -3.32 3.78
C LEU A 12 1.03 -2.24 3.44
N VAL A 13 -0.27 -2.59 3.43
CA VAL A 13 -1.35 -1.61 3.20
C VAL A 13 -1.37 -0.55 4.30
N ALA A 14 -1.19 -0.95 5.56
CA ALA A 14 -1.15 -0.02 6.70
C ALA A 14 0.03 0.95 6.62
N ARG A 15 1.22 0.48 6.20
CA ARG A 15 2.41 1.32 6.01
C ARG A 15 2.21 2.33 4.88
N ILE A 16 1.70 1.88 3.73
CA ILE A 16 1.34 2.77 2.62
C ILE A 16 0.31 3.81 3.08
N TYR A 17 -0.69 3.40 3.86
CA TYR A 17 -1.72 4.31 4.36
C TYR A 17 -1.13 5.42 5.23
N LYS A 18 -0.17 5.12 6.11
CA LYS A 18 0.53 6.14 6.92
C LYS A 18 1.25 7.16 6.03
N GLU A 19 2.01 6.70 5.05
CA GLU A 19 2.73 7.57 4.13
C GLU A 19 1.78 8.41 3.26
N PHE A 20 0.65 7.81 2.85
CA PHE A 20 -0.43 8.50 2.16
C PHE A 20 -1.01 9.65 3.00
N LEU A 21 -1.25 9.44 4.29
CA LEU A 21 -1.73 10.49 5.19
C LEU A 21 -0.72 11.65 5.29
N VAL A 22 0.58 11.34 5.37
CA VAL A 22 1.64 12.35 5.46
C VAL A 22 1.75 13.16 4.16
N LYS A 23 1.83 12.49 3.01
CA LYS A 23 2.11 13.16 1.73
C LYS A 23 0.89 13.81 1.09
N PHE A 24 -0.27 13.17 1.19
CA PHE A 24 -1.51 13.59 0.50
C PHE A 24 -2.57 14.12 1.46
N ASN A 25 -2.29 14.20 2.77
CA ASN A 25 -3.23 14.71 3.78
C ASN A 25 -4.63 14.06 3.70
N GLY A 26 -4.67 12.75 3.43
CA GLY A 26 -5.93 12.01 3.32
C GLY A 26 -6.71 12.20 2.00
N ASN A 27 -6.18 12.97 1.04
CA ASN A 27 -6.79 13.21 -0.27
C ASN A 27 -6.62 12.00 -1.22
N LYS A 28 -7.65 11.15 -1.25
CA LYS A 28 -7.65 9.91 -2.04
C LYS A 28 -7.68 10.16 -3.54
N SER A 29 -8.32 11.24 -3.97
CA SER A 29 -8.41 11.59 -5.39
C SER A 29 -7.05 12.00 -5.96
N GLU A 30 -6.28 12.79 -5.20
CA GLU A 30 -4.91 13.16 -5.60
C GLU A 30 -3.96 11.97 -5.58
N PHE A 31 -4.03 11.13 -4.56
CA PHE A 31 -3.22 9.92 -4.50
C PHE A 31 -3.54 8.97 -5.66
N ALA A 32 -4.83 8.77 -5.97
CA ALA A 32 -5.25 7.95 -7.10
C ALA A 32 -4.70 8.48 -8.44
N LYS A 33 -4.75 9.79 -8.66
CA LYS A 33 -4.15 10.43 -9.85
C LYS A 33 -2.65 10.18 -9.92
N ALA A 34 -1.93 10.38 -8.81
CA ALA A 34 -0.49 10.16 -8.74
C ALA A 34 -0.10 8.68 -8.95
N SER A 35 -0.94 7.75 -8.51
CA SER A 35 -0.76 6.31 -8.67
C SER A 35 -1.36 5.74 -9.97
N ASN A 36 -1.86 6.60 -10.85
CA ASN A 36 -2.51 6.21 -12.11
C ASN A 36 -3.58 5.12 -11.92
N CYS A 37 -4.45 5.30 -10.92
CA CYS A 37 -5.56 4.38 -10.65
C CYS A 37 -6.83 5.15 -10.29
N SER A 38 -7.95 4.44 -10.08
CA SER A 38 -9.19 5.07 -9.66
C SER A 38 -9.19 5.34 -8.15
N GLU A 39 -9.88 6.40 -7.71
CA GLU A 39 -10.10 6.65 -6.28
C GLU A 39 -10.81 5.46 -5.61
N THR A 40 -11.73 4.81 -6.33
CA THR A 40 -12.39 3.59 -5.86
C THR A 40 -11.36 2.50 -5.57
N THR A 41 -10.33 2.32 -6.40
CA THR A 41 -9.25 1.36 -6.16
C THR A 41 -8.51 1.69 -4.86
N VAL A 42 -8.08 2.95 -4.67
CA VAL A 42 -7.43 3.41 -3.43
C VAL A 42 -8.31 3.11 -2.21
N ARG A 43 -9.59 3.48 -2.28
CA ARG A 43 -10.55 3.27 -1.19
C ARG A 43 -10.71 1.80 -0.83
N ARG A 44 -10.85 0.92 -1.83
CA ARG A 44 -11.04 -0.52 -1.60
C ARG A 44 -9.79 -1.18 -1.02
N VAL A 45 -8.60 -0.78 -1.48
CA VAL A 45 -7.33 -1.28 -0.90
C VAL A 45 -7.20 -0.85 0.56
N PHE A 46 -7.41 0.42 0.89
CA PHE A 46 -7.31 0.90 2.27
C PHE A 46 -8.37 0.35 3.21
N ARG A 47 -9.47 -0.21 2.67
CA ARG A 47 -10.50 -0.93 3.44
C ARG A 47 -10.30 -2.44 3.45
N ASN A 48 -9.24 -2.94 2.82
CA ASN A 48 -8.99 -4.37 2.61
C ASN A 48 -10.13 -5.10 1.85
N GLU A 49 -10.91 -4.36 1.07
CA GLU A 49 -11.97 -4.89 0.18
C GLU A 49 -11.39 -5.36 -1.17
N GLN A 50 -10.13 -5.01 -1.45
CA GLN A 50 -9.41 -5.40 -2.64
C GLN A 50 -7.94 -5.67 -2.28
N ARG A 51 -7.42 -6.84 -2.68
CA ARG A 51 -5.99 -7.16 -2.53
C ARG A 51 -5.16 -6.30 -3.48
N MET A 52 -3.97 -5.95 -3.03
CA MET A 52 -3.04 -5.14 -3.82
C MET A 52 -2.16 -6.05 -4.68
N THR A 53 -2.18 -5.84 -5.99
CA THR A 53 -1.21 -6.48 -6.89
C THR A 53 0.16 -5.81 -6.72
N VAL A 54 1.24 -6.52 -7.08
CA VAL A 54 2.60 -5.93 -7.07
C VAL A 54 2.65 -4.66 -7.91
N ASP A 55 2.03 -4.64 -9.09
CA ASP A 55 1.94 -3.44 -9.93
C ASP A 55 1.29 -2.25 -9.19
N LEU A 56 0.15 -2.46 -8.53
CA LEU A 56 -0.52 -1.41 -7.78
C LEU A 56 0.32 -0.92 -6.60
N PHE A 57 1.00 -1.85 -5.91
CA PHE A 57 1.94 -1.54 -4.84
C PHE A 57 3.09 -0.65 -5.32
N LEU A 58 3.70 -0.98 -6.47
CA LEU A 58 4.79 -0.19 -7.04
C LEU A 58 4.33 1.21 -7.45
N ARG A 59 3.12 1.33 -8.02
CA ARG A 59 2.52 2.64 -8.34
C ARG A 59 2.21 3.47 -7.10
N PHE A 60 1.82 2.83 -5.99
CA PHE A 60 1.65 3.49 -4.70
C PHE A 60 3.00 4.00 -4.15
N CYS A 61 4.04 3.16 -4.18
CA CYS A 61 5.39 3.56 -3.76
C CYS A 61 5.93 4.73 -4.60
N PHE A 62 5.75 4.68 -5.92
CA PHE A 62 6.15 5.75 -6.83
C PHE A 62 5.41 7.07 -6.50
N ALA A 63 4.10 7.03 -6.35
CA ALA A 63 3.30 8.20 -5.97
C ALA A 63 3.71 8.76 -4.60
N LEU A 64 4.12 7.90 -3.67
CA LEU A 64 4.64 8.29 -2.35
C LEU A 64 6.09 8.80 -2.40
N ASN A 65 6.82 8.58 -3.49
CA ASN A 65 8.26 8.80 -3.57
C ASN A 65 8.99 8.03 -2.44
N LYS A 66 8.61 6.77 -2.26
CA LYS A 66 9.18 5.86 -1.27
C LYS A 66 9.85 4.68 -1.95
N ASN A 67 10.97 4.25 -1.40
CA ASN A 67 11.62 3.04 -1.83
C ASN A 67 10.83 1.82 -1.32
N ILE A 68 10.73 0.78 -2.15
CA ILE A 68 10.08 -0.49 -1.78
C ILE A 68 10.66 -1.04 -0.46
N ASN A 69 11.98 -0.95 -0.29
CA ASN A 69 12.66 -1.45 0.90
C ASN A 69 12.25 -0.74 2.18
N GLU A 70 11.91 0.56 2.12
CA GLU A 70 11.39 1.32 3.27
C GLU A 70 10.01 0.79 3.70
N ILE A 71 9.17 0.42 2.72
CA ILE A 71 7.85 -0.14 3.01
C ILE A 71 7.95 -1.58 3.52
N PHE A 72 8.91 -2.36 3.03
CA PHE A 72 9.13 -3.76 3.43
C PHE A 72 10.02 -3.95 4.66
N GLU A 73 10.57 -2.87 5.23
CA GLU A 73 11.57 -2.97 6.31
C GLU A 73 11.08 -3.81 7.50
N GLY A 74 11.85 -4.83 7.87
CA GLY A 74 11.53 -5.71 8.99
C GLY A 74 10.40 -6.72 8.73
N ILE A 75 9.92 -6.87 7.49
CA ILE A 75 9.00 -7.96 7.12
C ILE A 75 9.82 -9.22 6.84
N ASP A 76 9.59 -10.27 7.63
CA ASP A 76 10.15 -11.61 7.40
C ASP A 76 9.04 -12.58 6.96
N ILE A 77 9.25 -13.19 5.80
CA ILE A 77 8.31 -14.16 5.20
C ILE A 77 8.68 -15.59 5.63
N LEU A 78 9.93 -15.83 6.03
CA LEU A 78 10.51 -17.13 6.28
C LEU A 78 10.64 -17.46 7.78
N ASN A 79 10.75 -16.44 8.64
CA ASN A 79 10.74 -16.63 10.09
C ASN A 79 9.51 -15.96 10.71
N LYS A 80 8.80 -16.72 11.53
CA LYS A 80 7.61 -16.26 12.26
C LYS A 80 8.00 -15.82 13.66
#